data_AF-A0A7Y1SJL3-F1
#
_entry.id   AF-A0A7Y1SJL3-F1
#
_cell.length_a   1.000
_cell.length_b   1.000
_cell.length_c   1.000
_cell.angle_alpha   90.00
_cell.angle_beta   90.00
_cell.angle_gamma   90.00
#
_symmetry.space_group_name_H-M   'P 1'
#
loop_
_entity.id
_entity.type
_entity.pdbx_description
1 polymer ?
#
loop_
_entity_poly.entity_id
_entity_poly.type
_entity_poly.pdbx_seq_one_letter_code
_entity_poly.pdbx_strand_id
1 'polypeptide(L)'
;MIKLPILSGIAIFGLIACTSMPAAQPSSSDGPGPTERVVETVPKPDIEEDIVTTSSETEVTNGKYKRITYGQEKELVCTTPVLAKGKLKNRPNLQIMWENYLYPRPDGIWSEIGGMVEVNGNLPLDQGRWTNACAVRLSYMLNKAGHKIPRDENNKTVSGGNKDQYFYRLANFEEYLIDTYGEPDIDISDGTANSFDLPITPGIVLMDFPDNSFTGHVTIWNGAGTVDGAEIGGYRVLFWDLPCFIPEDRQSKGGASTATTSP
;
A
#
# COMPACT_ATOMS: atom_id res chain seq x y z
N MET A 1 43.02 -55.54 -2.04
CA MET A 1 42.58 -56.17 -0.77
C MET A 1 41.90 -55.07 0.04
N ILE A 2 40.61 -54.79 -0.14
CA ILE A 2 39.40 -55.44 0.42
C ILE A 2 39.45 -55.56 1.96
N LYS A 3 38.75 -54.69 2.69
CA LYS A 3 37.50 -55.02 3.41
C LYS A 3 36.86 -53.78 4.08
N LEU A 4 35.58 -53.58 3.76
CA LEU A 4 34.56 -52.86 4.51
C LEU A 4 34.31 -53.47 5.90
N PRO A 5 33.58 -52.74 6.76
CA PRO A 5 32.33 -53.32 7.25
C PRO A 5 31.10 -52.42 7.03
N ILE A 6 29.96 -53.12 6.96
CA ILE A 6 28.58 -52.70 6.71
C ILE A 6 27.84 -52.64 8.06
N LEU A 7 26.68 -51.96 8.04
CA LEU A 7 25.48 -51.97 8.92
C LEU A 7 25.29 -50.68 9.71
N SER A 8 24.10 -50.10 9.87
CA SER A 8 22.74 -50.37 9.39
C SER A 8 21.89 -49.19 9.89
N GLY A 9 20.88 -48.74 9.14
CA GLY A 9 19.98 -47.70 9.64
C GLY A 9 19.13 -47.03 8.57
N ILE A 10 18.25 -47.80 7.93
CA ILE A 10 17.17 -47.31 7.07
C ILE A 10 16.05 -46.77 7.97
N ALA A 11 15.65 -45.52 7.77
CA ALA A 11 14.36 -45.02 8.20
C ALA A 11 13.68 -44.34 6.99
N ILE A 12 12.85 -45.14 6.31
CA ILE A 12 11.85 -44.67 5.35
C ILE A 12 10.53 -44.60 6.11
N PHE A 13 10.02 -43.40 6.30
CA PHE A 13 8.63 -43.05 6.60
C PHE A 13 8.43 -41.71 5.90
N GLY A 14 7.43 -41.46 5.07
CA GLY A 14 6.24 -42.18 4.69
C GLY A 14 5.41 -41.09 4.01
N LEU A 15 5.23 -41.23 2.70
CA LEU A 15 4.40 -40.35 1.88
C LEU A 15 2.96 -40.46 2.42
N ILE A 16 2.44 -39.42 3.07
CA ILE A 16 1.00 -39.31 3.36
C ILE A 16 0.43 -38.33 2.34
N ALA A 17 -0.09 -38.90 1.26
CA ALA A 17 -1.14 -38.28 0.48
C ALA A 17 -2.48 -38.46 1.23
N CYS A 18 -3.16 -37.35 1.52
CA CYS A 18 -4.60 -37.32 1.80
C CYS A 18 -5.19 -36.36 0.77
N THR A 19 -5.60 -36.87 -0.40
CA THR A 19 -6.99 -37.21 -0.73
C THR A 19 -7.95 -36.03 -0.61
N SER A 20 -8.33 -35.56 -1.79
CA SER A 20 -9.45 -34.70 -2.13
C SER A 20 -10.71 -34.93 -1.29
N MET A 21 -11.26 -33.83 -0.77
CA MET A 21 -12.59 -33.74 -0.17
C MET A 21 -13.68 -34.15 -1.19
N PRO A 22 -14.63 -35.03 -0.83
CA PRO A 22 -15.79 -35.29 -1.68
C PRO A 22 -16.86 -34.21 -1.48
N ALA A 23 -17.52 -33.87 -2.59
CA ALA A 23 -18.65 -32.98 -2.67
C ALA A 23 -19.83 -33.43 -1.80
N ALA A 24 -20.48 -32.46 -1.14
CA ALA A 24 -21.72 -32.67 -0.42
C ALA A 24 -22.85 -33.08 -1.40
N GLN A 25 -23.45 -34.24 -1.17
CA GLN A 25 -24.71 -34.64 -1.79
C GLN A 25 -25.90 -34.27 -0.87
N PRO A 26 -27.09 -34.00 -1.44
CA PRO A 26 -28.20 -33.37 -0.75
C PRO A 26 -28.99 -34.36 0.12
N SER A 27 -29.34 -33.95 1.32
CA SER A 27 -30.26 -34.69 2.20
C SER A 27 -31.71 -34.40 1.83
N SER A 28 -32.40 -35.42 1.35
CA SER A 28 -33.86 -35.50 1.19
C SER A 28 -34.54 -35.83 2.52
N SER A 29 -35.55 -35.06 2.91
CA SER A 29 -36.58 -35.50 3.86
C SER A 29 -37.94 -34.99 3.41
N ASP A 30 -38.81 -35.92 3.04
CA ASP A 30 -40.19 -35.73 2.60
C ASP A 30 -41.15 -35.42 3.76
N GLY A 31 -42.13 -34.54 3.46
CA GLY A 31 -43.48 -34.53 4.05
C GLY A 31 -43.98 -33.15 4.53
N PRO A 32 -45.31 -32.88 4.54
CA PRO A 32 -46.35 -33.16 3.55
C PRO A 32 -46.86 -31.86 2.85
N GLY A 33 -47.73 -32.03 1.85
CA GLY A 33 -48.14 -31.05 0.82
C GLY A 33 -48.91 -29.76 1.23
N PRO A 34 -49.35 -28.98 0.23
CA PRO A 34 -49.33 -27.52 0.29
C PRO A 34 -50.65 -26.91 0.78
N THR A 35 -50.54 -25.90 1.64
CA THR A 35 -51.61 -24.92 1.86
C THR A 35 -51.35 -23.69 1.00
N GLU A 36 -52.23 -23.49 0.03
CA GLU A 36 -52.44 -22.31 -0.80
C GLU A 36 -52.25 -21.01 -0.01
N ARG A 37 -51.30 -20.17 -0.44
CA ARG A 37 -51.27 -18.76 -0.06
C ARG A 37 -51.21 -17.92 -1.33
N VAL A 38 -52.29 -17.18 -1.51
CA VAL A 38 -52.62 -16.28 -2.62
C VAL A 38 -51.45 -15.34 -2.94
N VAL A 39 -51.01 -15.35 -4.20
CA VAL A 39 -50.08 -14.38 -4.78
C VAL A 39 -50.91 -13.16 -5.18
N GLU A 40 -50.81 -12.09 -4.41
CA GLU A 40 -51.37 -10.79 -4.78
C GLU A 40 -50.37 -10.08 -5.69
N THR A 41 -50.73 -9.96 -6.96
CA THR A 41 -49.95 -9.29 -8.00
C THR A 41 -50.04 -7.78 -7.85
N VAL A 42 -48.94 -7.12 -7.52
CA VAL A 42 -48.82 -5.66 -7.58
C VAL A 42 -48.44 -5.25 -9.02
N PRO A 43 -49.16 -4.34 -9.67
CA PRO A 43 -48.91 -3.98 -11.06
C PRO A 43 -47.66 -3.11 -11.22
N LYS A 44 -46.88 -3.42 -12.26
CA LYS A 44 -45.73 -2.68 -12.76
C LYS A 44 -46.22 -1.42 -13.50
N PRO A 45 -45.69 -0.21 -13.23
CA PRO A 45 -45.91 0.91 -14.11
C PRO A 45 -44.88 0.92 -15.24
N ASP A 46 -45.40 0.90 -16.46
CA ASP A 46 -44.67 1.20 -17.70
C ASP A 46 -44.38 2.71 -17.76
N ILE A 47 -43.12 3.10 -18.00
CA ILE A 47 -42.79 4.43 -18.53
C ILE A 47 -41.73 4.24 -19.61
N GLU A 48 -42.13 4.64 -20.81
CA GLU A 48 -41.38 4.69 -22.06
C GLU A 48 -40.27 5.75 -22.04
N GLU A 49 -39.39 5.60 -23.02
CA GLU A 49 -38.18 6.36 -23.29
C GLU A 49 -38.40 7.88 -23.41
N ASP A 50 -37.46 8.66 -22.87
CA ASP A 50 -36.96 9.87 -23.52
C ASP A 50 -35.50 10.10 -23.08
N ILE A 51 -34.59 9.68 -23.96
CA ILE A 51 -33.15 9.93 -23.85
C ILE A 51 -32.91 11.38 -24.28
N VAL A 52 -32.78 12.27 -23.32
CA VAL A 52 -32.09 13.56 -23.50
C VAL A 52 -30.83 13.52 -22.65
N THR A 53 -29.72 13.22 -23.31
CA THR A 53 -28.37 13.34 -22.78
C THR A 53 -28.11 14.79 -22.41
N THR A 54 -28.15 15.10 -21.12
CA THR A 54 -27.52 16.30 -20.56
C THR A 54 -26.86 15.89 -19.26
N SER A 55 -25.57 15.55 -19.37
CA SER A 55 -24.67 15.39 -18.24
C SER A 55 -24.67 16.67 -17.42
N SER A 56 -25.42 16.68 -16.32
CA SER A 56 -25.32 17.71 -15.29
C SER A 56 -24.61 17.08 -14.10
N GLU A 57 -23.39 17.56 -13.87
CA GLU A 57 -22.68 17.41 -12.60
C GLU A 57 -23.64 17.71 -11.46
N THR A 58 -23.82 16.75 -10.56
CA THR A 58 -24.35 17.04 -9.23
C THR A 58 -23.23 16.75 -8.24
N GLU A 59 -22.54 17.83 -7.88
CA GLU A 59 -21.69 17.88 -6.70
C GLU A 59 -22.50 17.45 -5.47
N VAL A 60 -22.10 16.34 -4.86
CA VAL A 60 -22.46 16.04 -3.47
C VAL A 60 -21.23 16.33 -2.63
N THR A 61 -21.15 17.57 -2.17
CA THR A 61 -20.20 18.01 -1.16
C THR A 61 -20.67 17.49 0.21
N ASN A 62 -20.03 16.42 0.69
CA ASN A 62 -20.06 16.09 2.12
C ASN A 62 -18.63 16.21 2.66
N GLY A 63 -18.41 17.23 3.49
CA GLY A 63 -17.12 17.85 3.79
C GLY A 63 -16.14 17.01 4.61
N LYS A 64 -15.62 15.90 4.06
CA LYS A 64 -14.55 15.13 4.71
C LYS A 64 -13.35 14.79 3.81
N TYR A 65 -13.43 15.07 2.52
CA TYR A 65 -12.34 14.78 1.59
C TYR A 65 -12.17 15.95 0.63
N LYS A 66 -11.21 16.83 0.92
CA LYS A 66 -10.74 17.79 -0.06
C LYS A 66 -9.94 17.02 -1.12
N ARG A 67 -10.31 17.17 -2.40
CA ARG A 67 -9.50 16.69 -3.53
C ARG A 67 -8.07 17.25 -3.35
N ILE A 68 -7.05 16.39 -3.49
CA ILE A 68 -5.66 16.85 -3.37
C ILE A 68 -5.45 17.92 -4.43
N THR A 69 -5.20 19.15 -3.99
CA THR A 69 -4.77 20.20 -4.91
C THR A 69 -3.26 20.08 -4.98
N TYR A 70 -2.75 19.66 -6.14
CA TYR A 70 -1.31 19.62 -6.38
C TYR A 70 -0.72 21.00 -6.09
N GLY A 71 0.15 21.09 -5.07
CA GLY A 71 0.76 22.35 -4.62
C GLY A 71 0.13 23.02 -3.38
N GLN A 72 -0.88 22.43 -2.73
CA GLN A 72 -1.30 22.88 -1.39
C GLN A 72 -0.23 22.52 -0.35
N GLU A 73 0.26 23.54 0.37
CA GLU A 73 1.29 23.42 1.39
C GLU A 73 0.78 22.56 2.56
N LYS A 74 1.36 21.36 2.71
CA LYS A 74 1.15 20.55 3.92
C LYS A 74 2.14 21.01 4.99
N GLU A 75 1.81 20.75 6.25
CA GLU A 75 2.70 21.04 7.38
C GLU A 75 4.09 20.46 7.13
N LEU A 76 5.10 21.32 7.29
CA LEU A 76 6.49 20.95 7.10
C LEU A 76 6.91 20.01 8.23
N VAL A 77 7.22 18.76 7.89
CA VAL A 77 7.70 17.77 8.86
C VAL A 77 9.21 17.82 9.03
N CYS A 78 9.93 18.36 8.03
CA CYS A 78 11.38 18.53 8.07
C CYS A 78 11.79 19.86 8.72
N THR A 79 11.46 20.08 9.99
CA THR A 79 11.82 21.32 10.72
C THR A 79 13.32 21.41 10.99
N THR A 80 13.99 20.27 11.22
CA THR A 80 15.45 20.16 11.24
C THR A 80 15.92 19.43 9.98
N PRO A 81 16.70 20.10 9.09
CA PRO A 81 17.03 19.50 7.80
C PRO A 81 18.03 18.35 7.93
N VAL A 82 17.69 17.20 7.34
CA VAL A 82 18.59 16.07 7.09
C VAL A 82 18.97 16.10 5.62
N LEU A 83 20.22 16.49 5.32
CA LEU A 83 20.67 16.70 3.95
C LEU A 83 20.94 15.39 3.20
N ALA A 84 20.68 15.37 1.89
CA ALA A 84 21.01 14.28 0.98
C ALA A 84 22.53 14.15 0.75
N LYS A 85 23.25 13.63 1.74
CA LYS A 85 24.70 13.41 1.73
C LYS A 85 25.05 11.97 2.12
N GLY A 86 26.22 11.50 1.70
CA GLY A 86 26.68 10.14 1.98
C GLY A 86 25.68 9.09 1.47
N LYS A 87 25.29 8.14 2.34
CA LYS A 87 24.30 7.09 2.04
C LYS A 87 22.92 7.64 1.65
N LEU A 88 22.57 8.86 2.07
CA LEU A 88 21.28 9.49 1.79
C LEU A 88 21.21 10.17 0.43
N LYS A 89 22.33 10.32 -0.29
CA LYS A 89 22.40 11.08 -1.54
C LYS A 89 21.43 10.56 -2.61
N ASN A 90 21.22 9.25 -2.67
CA ASN A 90 20.37 8.59 -3.66
C ASN A 90 19.01 8.15 -3.08
N ARG A 91 18.63 8.65 -1.90
CA ARG A 91 17.37 8.32 -1.23
C ARG A 91 16.37 9.47 -1.37
N PRO A 92 15.05 9.16 -1.39
CA PRO A 92 14.00 10.14 -1.63
C PRO A 92 13.89 11.13 -0.48
N ASN A 93 13.60 12.39 -0.81
CA ASN A 93 13.32 13.41 0.19
C ASN A 93 11.97 13.14 0.87
N LEU A 94 11.99 12.89 2.19
CA LEU A 94 10.81 12.63 3.00
C LEU A 94 9.76 13.74 2.84
N GLN A 95 10.15 15.02 2.80
CA GLN A 95 9.19 16.13 2.72
C GLN A 95 8.28 15.99 1.49
N ILE A 96 8.89 15.63 0.35
CA ILE A 96 8.14 15.44 -0.91
C ILE A 96 7.25 14.20 -0.81
N MET A 97 7.77 13.10 -0.23
CA MET A 97 6.97 11.89 -0.04
C MET A 97 5.74 12.16 0.86
N TRP A 98 5.95 12.80 2.01
CA TRP A 98 4.91 13.15 2.99
C TRP A 98 3.78 13.99 2.38
N GLU A 99 4.16 14.97 1.56
CA GLU A 99 3.22 15.80 0.81
C GLU A 99 2.40 15.03 -0.22
N ASN A 100 2.92 13.91 -0.71
CA ASN A 100 2.27 13.08 -1.73
C ASN A 100 1.60 11.82 -1.16
N TYR A 101 1.50 11.67 0.16
CA TYR A 101 0.71 10.57 0.73
C TYR A 101 -0.76 10.67 0.32
N LEU A 102 -1.29 9.55 -0.19
CA LEU A 102 -2.68 9.41 -0.63
C LEU A 102 -3.56 8.88 0.50
N TYR A 103 -4.26 9.79 1.18
CA TYR A 103 -5.26 9.43 2.17
C TYR A 103 -6.47 8.72 1.53
N PRO A 104 -7.16 7.84 2.29
CA PRO A 104 -8.42 7.25 1.85
C PRO A 104 -9.40 8.33 1.37
N ARG A 105 -10.12 8.07 0.28
CA ARG A 105 -11.11 8.98 -0.33
C ARG A 105 -12.34 8.22 -0.81
N PRO A 106 -13.51 8.88 -1.00
CA PRO A 106 -14.72 8.26 -1.53
C PRO A 106 -14.49 7.65 -2.91
N ASP A 107 -13.78 8.38 -3.79
CA ASP A 107 -13.41 7.92 -5.14
C ASP A 107 -12.40 6.76 -5.13
N GLY A 108 -11.84 6.42 -3.96
CA GLY A 108 -10.81 5.40 -3.82
C GLY A 108 -9.43 5.88 -4.27
N ILE A 109 -8.41 5.26 -3.67
CA ILE A 109 -7.00 5.53 -4.03
C ILE A 109 -6.64 5.01 -5.43
N TRP A 110 -7.35 3.98 -5.91
CA TRP A 110 -7.05 3.31 -7.16
C TRP A 110 -7.37 4.23 -8.34
N SER A 111 -8.52 4.89 -8.31
CA SER A 111 -8.95 5.84 -9.34
C SER A 111 -8.13 7.12 -9.36
N GLU A 112 -7.56 7.56 -8.24
CA GLU A 112 -6.59 8.67 -8.25
C GLU A 112 -5.32 8.32 -9.03
N ILE A 113 -4.87 7.07 -8.96
CA ILE A 113 -3.66 6.62 -9.67
C ILE A 113 -3.97 6.26 -11.12
N GLY A 114 -5.14 5.68 -11.38
CA GLY A 114 -5.61 5.30 -12.71
C GLY A 114 -4.87 4.11 -13.32
N GLY A 115 -5.16 3.83 -14.60
CA GLY A 115 -4.44 2.82 -15.38
C GLY A 115 -4.63 1.40 -14.86
N MET A 116 -3.59 0.56 -14.93
CA MET A 116 -3.67 -0.82 -14.46
C MET A 116 -3.77 -0.91 -12.94
N VAL A 117 -3.32 0.10 -12.19
CA VAL A 117 -3.56 0.18 -10.74
C VAL A 117 -5.06 0.27 -10.46
N GLU A 118 -5.77 1.14 -11.17
CA GLU A 118 -7.23 1.27 -11.02
C GLU A 118 -7.96 -0.01 -11.41
N VAL A 119 -7.63 -0.57 -12.57
CA VAL A 119 -8.25 -1.81 -13.07
C VAL A 119 -8.11 -2.93 -12.04
N ASN A 120 -6.90 -3.22 -11.57
CA ASN A 120 -6.66 -4.31 -10.63
C ASN A 120 -7.21 -4.03 -9.23
N GLY A 121 -7.12 -2.78 -8.76
CA GLY A 121 -7.63 -2.38 -7.45
C GLY A 121 -9.16 -2.43 -7.34
N ASN A 122 -9.87 -2.35 -8.47
CA ASN A 122 -11.33 -2.35 -8.53
C ASN A 122 -11.96 -3.67 -9.03
N LEU A 123 -11.16 -4.70 -9.38
CA LEU A 123 -11.68 -6.03 -9.73
C LEU A 123 -12.66 -6.57 -8.68
N PRO A 124 -13.58 -7.48 -9.01
CA PRO A 124 -14.34 -8.22 -7.99
C PRO A 124 -13.42 -8.94 -6.99
N LEU A 125 -13.87 -9.11 -5.73
CA LEU A 125 -13.06 -9.74 -4.67
C LEU A 125 -12.65 -11.18 -5.04
N ASP A 126 -13.58 -11.94 -5.62
CA ASP A 126 -13.39 -13.30 -6.15
C ASP A 126 -12.49 -13.35 -7.39
N GLN A 127 -12.18 -12.21 -7.99
CA GLN A 127 -11.29 -12.06 -9.15
C GLN A 127 -9.92 -11.46 -8.78
N GLY A 128 -9.61 -11.40 -7.48
CA GLY A 128 -8.28 -10.97 -7.02
C GLY A 128 -8.13 -9.47 -6.82
N ARG A 129 -9.22 -8.77 -6.48
CA ARG A 129 -9.17 -7.36 -6.01
C ARG A 129 -8.02 -7.16 -5.02
N TRP A 130 -7.26 -6.08 -5.20
CA TRP A 130 -6.28 -5.68 -4.20
C TRP A 130 -6.96 -5.11 -2.96
N THR A 131 -6.64 -5.69 -1.82
CA THR A 131 -7.16 -5.26 -0.51
C THR A 131 -6.15 -4.44 0.29
N ASN A 132 -4.86 -4.52 -0.06
CA ASN A 132 -3.80 -3.75 0.57
C ASN A 132 -3.20 -2.74 -0.41
N ALA A 133 -3.05 -1.51 0.09
CA ALA A 133 -2.61 -0.35 -0.67
C ALA A 133 -1.26 0.22 -0.24
N CYS A 134 -0.64 -0.31 0.81
CA CYS A 134 0.56 0.27 1.40
C CYS A 134 1.68 0.42 0.36
N ALA A 135 2.01 -0.65 -0.36
CA ALA A 135 3.04 -0.65 -1.41
C ALA A 135 2.69 0.30 -2.57
N VAL A 136 1.42 0.39 -2.94
CA VAL A 136 0.96 1.28 -4.02
C VAL A 136 1.09 2.75 -3.60
N ARG A 137 0.71 3.09 -2.35
CA ARG A 137 0.89 4.45 -1.79
C ARG A 137 2.36 4.81 -1.71
N LEU A 138 3.22 3.91 -1.23
CA LEU A 138 4.65 4.18 -1.18
C LEU A 138 5.25 4.36 -2.58
N SER A 139 4.85 3.51 -3.53
CA SER A 139 5.24 3.64 -4.93
C SER A 139 4.85 5.02 -5.50
N TYR A 140 3.63 5.49 -5.23
CA TYR A 140 3.20 6.83 -5.63
C TYR A 140 4.10 7.93 -5.04
N MET A 141 4.38 7.86 -3.74
CA MET A 141 5.24 8.85 -3.06
C MET A 141 6.67 8.86 -3.63
N LEU A 142 7.26 7.69 -3.89
CA LEU A 142 8.58 7.57 -4.54
C LEU A 142 8.58 8.21 -5.93
N ASN A 143 7.58 7.87 -6.76
CA ASN A 143 7.44 8.42 -8.10
C ASN A 143 7.29 9.95 -8.12
N LYS A 144 6.67 10.53 -7.08
CA LYS A 144 6.53 11.98 -6.89
C LYS A 144 7.80 12.63 -6.34
N ALA A 145 8.57 11.91 -5.54
CA ALA A 145 9.87 12.35 -5.03
C ALA A 145 11.01 12.27 -6.05
N GLY A 146 10.72 11.95 -7.32
CA GLY A 146 11.72 11.83 -8.38
C GLY A 146 12.42 10.47 -8.44
N HIS A 147 12.06 9.53 -7.56
CA HIS A 147 12.56 8.16 -7.56
C HIS A 147 11.62 7.29 -8.37
N LYS A 148 11.74 7.39 -9.70
CA LYS A 148 10.90 6.64 -10.63
C LYS A 148 11.17 5.15 -10.52
N ILE A 149 10.10 4.40 -10.24
CA ILE A 149 10.15 2.94 -10.20
C ILE A 149 10.26 2.43 -11.64
N PRO A 150 11.26 1.58 -11.95
CA PRO A 150 11.39 1.00 -13.28
C PRO A 150 10.27 0.00 -13.55
N ARG A 151 9.99 -0.24 -14.83
CA ARG A 151 9.10 -1.34 -15.22
C ARG A 151 9.86 -2.63 -14.98
N ASP A 152 9.26 -3.51 -14.18
CA ASP A 152 9.82 -4.83 -13.93
C ASP A 152 9.44 -5.83 -15.04
N GLU A 153 10.42 -6.59 -15.53
CA GLU A 153 10.24 -7.56 -16.62
C GLU A 153 9.42 -8.78 -16.20
N ASN A 154 9.39 -9.10 -14.91
CA ASN A 154 8.64 -10.21 -14.33
C ASN A 154 7.24 -9.79 -13.85
N ASN A 155 6.75 -8.63 -14.28
CA ASN A 155 5.44 -8.06 -13.91
C ASN A 155 5.26 -7.88 -12.39
N LYS A 156 6.35 -7.60 -11.65
CA LYS A 156 6.26 -7.21 -10.24
C LYS A 156 5.64 -5.81 -10.04
N THR A 157 5.62 -5.01 -11.10
CA THR A 157 4.98 -3.68 -11.14
C THR A 157 3.86 -3.62 -12.18
N VAL A 158 2.92 -2.69 -11.98
CA VAL A 158 1.95 -2.30 -13.02
C VAL A 158 1.97 -0.79 -13.26
N SER A 159 1.46 -0.35 -14.40
CA SER A 159 1.39 1.07 -14.74
C SER A 159 0.19 1.78 -14.11
N GLY A 160 0.40 2.97 -13.56
CA GLY A 160 -0.69 3.93 -13.31
C GLY A 160 -1.15 4.63 -14.60
N GLY A 161 -2.17 5.49 -14.50
CA GLY A 161 -2.68 6.27 -15.63
C GLY A 161 -1.64 7.22 -16.22
N ASN A 162 -0.71 7.67 -15.39
CA ASN A 162 0.43 8.53 -15.76
C ASN A 162 1.65 7.75 -16.30
N LYS A 163 1.54 6.42 -16.50
CA LYS A 163 2.59 5.50 -16.96
C LYS A 163 3.73 5.23 -15.97
N ASP A 164 3.74 5.88 -14.80
CA ASP A 164 4.64 5.49 -13.71
C ASP A 164 4.33 4.05 -13.27
N GLN A 165 5.30 3.39 -12.65
CA GLN A 165 5.20 1.99 -12.22
C GLN A 165 4.95 1.89 -10.72
N TYR A 166 4.18 0.88 -10.33
CA TYR A 166 3.71 0.69 -8.96
C TYR A 166 3.85 -0.77 -8.56
N PHE A 167 4.53 -1.00 -7.43
CA PHE A 167 4.46 -2.28 -6.74
C PHE A 167 3.16 -2.39 -5.97
N TYR A 168 2.61 -3.60 -5.95
CA TYR A 168 1.35 -3.93 -5.28
C TYR A 168 1.50 -5.09 -4.28
N ARG A 169 2.66 -5.75 -4.25
CA ARG A 169 3.03 -6.77 -3.28
C ARG A 169 4.16 -6.26 -2.41
N LEU A 170 4.03 -6.44 -1.10
CA LEU A 170 5.00 -5.93 -0.14
C LEU A 170 6.37 -6.61 -0.29
N ALA A 171 6.42 -7.94 -0.46
CA ALA A 171 7.68 -8.67 -0.63
C ALA A 171 8.51 -8.18 -1.84
N ASN A 172 7.87 -7.99 -3.00
CA ASN A 172 8.54 -7.43 -4.19
C ASN A 172 9.01 -6.00 -3.95
N PHE A 173 8.29 -5.25 -3.11
CA PHE A 173 8.65 -3.88 -2.80
C PHE A 173 9.84 -3.81 -1.84
N GLU A 174 9.92 -4.73 -0.88
CA GLU A 174 11.09 -4.92 -0.02
C GLU A 174 12.35 -5.23 -0.85
N GLU A 175 12.26 -6.21 -1.77
CA GLU A 175 13.36 -6.54 -2.69
C GLU A 175 13.85 -5.28 -3.44
N TYR A 176 12.91 -4.48 -3.94
CA TYR A 176 13.24 -3.22 -4.62
C TYR A 176 13.96 -2.21 -3.72
N LEU A 177 13.55 -2.07 -2.45
CA LEU A 177 14.20 -1.16 -1.51
C LEU A 177 15.65 -1.60 -1.23
N ILE A 178 15.88 -2.90 -1.07
CA ILE A 178 17.22 -3.48 -0.88
C ILE A 178 18.09 -3.24 -2.12
N ASP A 179 17.57 -3.56 -3.31
CA ASP A 179 18.29 -3.37 -4.57
C ASP A 179 18.61 -1.89 -4.85
N THR A 180 17.72 -0.97 -4.45
CA THR A 180 17.85 0.46 -4.77
C THR A 180 18.64 1.24 -3.71
N TYR A 181 18.45 0.93 -2.43
CA TYR A 181 18.97 1.72 -1.30
C TYR A 181 19.95 0.96 -0.40
N GLY A 182 20.21 -0.32 -0.70
CA GLY A 182 21.02 -1.22 0.10
C GLY A 182 20.25 -1.80 1.29
N GLU A 183 20.99 -2.52 2.14
CA GLU A 183 20.47 -3.05 3.40
C GLU A 183 19.80 -1.94 4.26
N PRO A 184 18.77 -2.29 5.04
CA PRO A 184 18.15 -1.36 5.97
C PRO A 184 19.17 -0.87 7.01
N ASP A 185 19.02 0.38 7.44
CA ASP A 185 19.88 0.97 8.47
C ASP A 185 19.57 0.41 9.86
N ILE A 186 18.34 -0.06 10.06
CA ILE A 186 17.90 -0.81 11.24
C ILE A 186 17.13 -2.02 10.74
N ASP A 187 17.56 -3.21 11.17
CA ASP A 187 16.87 -4.48 10.98
C ASP A 187 16.61 -5.06 12.37
N ILE A 188 15.35 -5.02 12.80
CA ILE A 188 14.90 -5.66 14.03
C ILE A 188 14.12 -6.89 13.61
N SER A 189 14.65 -8.07 13.89
CA SER A 189 14.09 -9.37 13.47
C SER A 189 13.84 -10.33 14.63
N ASP A 190 13.95 -9.85 15.87
CA ASP A 190 13.75 -10.63 17.11
C ASP A 190 12.31 -10.50 17.65
N GLY A 191 11.34 -10.63 16.74
CA GLY A 191 9.88 -10.44 16.80
C GLY A 191 9.10 -10.85 18.05
N THR A 192 9.49 -10.34 19.20
CA THR A 192 8.87 -10.61 20.51
C THR A 192 8.36 -9.34 21.17
N ALA A 193 8.67 -8.16 20.62
CA ALA A 193 8.23 -6.88 21.15
C ALA A 193 7.03 -6.34 20.36
N ASN A 194 5.97 -5.96 21.08
CA ASN A 194 4.77 -5.34 20.51
C ASN A 194 4.94 -3.86 20.18
N SER A 195 6.13 -3.29 20.40
CA SER A 195 6.47 -1.89 20.11
C SER A 195 7.98 -1.72 20.03
N PHE A 196 8.45 -0.96 19.05
CA PHE A 196 9.87 -0.62 18.89
C PHE A 196 10.06 0.89 18.89
N ASP A 197 11.12 1.35 19.54
CA ASP A 197 11.54 2.75 19.44
C ASP A 197 12.27 2.95 18.11
N LEU A 198 11.64 3.66 17.18
CA LEU A 198 12.29 4.12 15.97
C LEU A 198 13.17 5.34 16.25
N PRO A 199 14.22 5.56 15.44
CA PRO A 199 15.08 6.71 15.61
C PRO A 199 14.28 8.00 15.38
N ILE A 200 14.75 9.10 15.97
CA ILE A 200 14.21 10.44 15.69
C ILE A 200 14.49 10.91 14.25
N THR A 201 15.19 10.10 13.45
CA THR A 201 15.50 10.38 12.05
C THR A 201 14.32 10.01 11.15
N PRO A 202 14.13 10.76 10.06
CA PRO A 202 13.12 10.46 9.05
C PRO A 202 13.49 9.20 8.26
N GLY A 203 12.50 8.40 7.85
CA GLY A 203 12.77 7.15 7.13
C GLY A 203 11.56 6.46 6.49
N ILE A 204 11.85 5.40 5.72
CA ILE A 204 10.87 4.38 5.30
C ILE A 204 10.85 3.31 6.37
N VAL A 205 9.65 2.85 6.75
CA VAL A 205 9.45 1.75 7.69
C VAL A 205 8.67 0.64 7.00
N LEU A 206 9.22 -0.57 7.02
CA LEU A 206 8.53 -1.80 6.61
C LEU A 206 8.38 -2.71 7.83
N MET A 207 7.19 -3.24 8.04
CA MET A 207 6.83 -4.08 9.17
C MET A 207 6.21 -5.37 8.68
N ASP A 208 6.61 -6.52 9.22
CA ASP A 208 6.00 -7.82 8.91
C ASP A 208 5.13 -8.35 10.05
N PHE A 209 4.00 -8.94 9.66
CA PHE A 209 3.00 -9.53 10.55
C PHE A 209 2.63 -10.96 10.11
N PRO A 210 3.54 -11.95 10.21
CA PRO A 210 3.34 -13.32 9.73
C PRO A 210 2.03 -14.01 10.16
N ASP A 211 1.44 -13.64 11.31
CA ASP A 211 0.23 -14.30 11.84
C ASP A 211 -1.10 -13.58 11.54
N ASN A 212 -1.08 -12.49 10.76
CA ASN A 212 -2.27 -11.70 10.46
C ASN A 212 -2.74 -11.88 9.01
N SER A 213 -4.01 -11.54 8.73
CA SER A 213 -4.56 -11.51 7.36
C SER A 213 -3.88 -10.50 6.42
N PHE A 214 -2.90 -9.75 6.94
CA PHE A 214 -2.02 -8.84 6.22
C PHE A 214 -0.58 -9.24 6.53
N THR A 215 0.20 -9.58 5.50
CA THR A 215 1.56 -10.08 5.66
C THR A 215 2.53 -9.03 6.21
N GLY A 216 2.18 -7.75 6.13
CA GLY A 216 3.00 -6.63 6.58
C GLY A 216 2.39 -5.28 6.23
N HIS A 217 3.10 -4.20 6.57
CA HIS A 217 2.78 -2.81 6.25
C HIS A 217 4.03 -2.03 5.87
N VAL A 218 3.88 -1.01 5.02
CA VAL A 218 4.97 -0.08 4.69
C VAL A 218 4.45 1.34 4.69
N THR A 219 5.21 2.23 5.32
CA THR A 219 4.88 3.64 5.49
C THR A 219 6.15 4.47 5.59
N ILE A 220 6.02 5.79 5.79
CA ILE A 220 7.14 6.68 6.10
C ILE A 220 6.98 7.26 7.49
N TRP A 221 8.12 7.52 8.13
CA TRP A 221 8.28 8.00 9.49
C TRP A 221 9.02 9.33 9.48
N ASN A 222 8.55 10.32 10.26
CA ASN A 222 9.16 11.66 10.32
C ASN A 222 10.08 11.88 11.53
N GLY A 223 10.36 10.86 12.33
CA GLY A 223 11.06 11.01 13.60
C GLY A 223 10.14 11.00 14.83
N ALA A 224 8.83 11.13 14.65
CA ALA A 224 7.84 11.15 15.72
C ALA A 224 6.60 10.29 15.45
N GLY A 225 6.22 10.10 14.19
CA GLY A 225 5.04 9.34 13.79
C GLY A 225 5.08 8.93 12.32
N THR A 226 4.19 8.00 11.97
CA THR A 226 4.00 7.57 10.59
C THR A 226 3.02 8.49 9.87
N VAL A 227 3.16 8.62 8.54
CA VAL A 227 2.30 9.50 7.73
C VAL A 227 0.82 9.08 7.75
N ASP A 228 0.56 7.81 8.03
CA ASP A 228 -0.77 7.20 8.05
C ASP A 228 -1.30 6.92 9.45
N GLY A 229 -0.54 7.29 10.49
CA GLY A 229 -0.91 7.09 11.89
C GLY A 229 -0.83 5.63 12.36
N ALA A 230 -0.24 4.74 11.56
CA ALA A 230 0.06 3.38 12.00
C ALA A 230 1.07 3.39 13.16
N GLU A 231 0.80 2.58 14.19
CA GLU A 231 1.74 2.32 15.27
C GLU A 231 2.87 1.41 14.78
N ILE A 232 4.04 1.55 15.40
CA ILE A 232 5.20 0.71 15.08
C ILE A 232 5.14 -0.58 15.90
N GLY A 233 5.10 -1.70 15.20
CA GLY A 233 5.15 -3.03 15.79
C GLY A 233 5.27 -4.10 14.71
N GLY A 234 5.50 -5.34 15.12
CA GLY A 234 5.59 -6.47 14.21
C GLY A 234 6.64 -7.49 14.64
N TYR A 235 6.73 -8.57 13.88
CA TYR A 235 7.77 -9.58 14.11
C TYR A 235 9.13 -9.14 13.54
N ARG A 236 9.08 -8.24 12.55
CA ARG A 236 10.24 -7.69 11.91
C ARG A 236 9.96 -6.24 11.52
N VAL A 237 10.91 -5.37 11.79
CA VAL A 237 10.87 -3.95 11.42
C VAL A 237 12.17 -3.61 10.70
N LEU A 238 12.02 -3.13 9.48
CA LEU A 238 13.11 -2.63 8.65
C LEU A 238 12.97 -1.13 8.48
N PHE A 239 14.09 -0.42 8.59
CA PHE A 239 14.12 1.03 8.51
C PHE A 239 15.20 1.51 7.54
N TRP A 240 14.84 2.42 6.63
CA TRP A 240 15.79 3.15 5.80
C TRP A 240 15.71 4.65 6.09
N ASP A 241 16.79 5.23 6.60
CA ASP A 241 16.94 6.67 6.79
C ASP A 241 16.67 7.41 5.45
N LEU A 242 15.94 8.52 5.51
CA LEU A 242 15.70 9.39 4.37
C LEU A 242 16.31 10.77 4.61
N PRO A 243 16.77 11.48 3.58
CA PRO A 243 16.94 12.91 3.70
C PRO A 243 15.58 13.60 3.88
N CYS A 244 15.57 14.75 4.53
CA CYS A 244 14.36 15.47 4.90
C CYS A 244 14.70 16.96 4.89
N PHE A 245 14.28 17.66 3.84
CA PHE A 245 14.55 19.09 3.68
C PHE A 245 13.49 19.73 2.80
N ILE A 246 13.33 21.05 2.93
CA ILE A 246 12.43 21.81 2.06
C ILE A 246 13.10 21.98 0.69
N PRO A 247 12.46 21.58 -0.42
CA PRO A 247 12.96 21.82 -1.78
C PRO A 247 13.27 23.30 -2.05
N GLU A 248 14.36 23.58 -2.76
CA GLU A 248 14.89 24.93 -2.98
C GLU A 248 13.89 25.88 -3.65
N ASP A 249 13.08 25.37 -4.59
CA ASP A 249 12.04 26.11 -5.29
C ASP A 249 10.94 26.65 -4.35
N ARG A 250 10.82 26.07 -3.16
CA ARG A 250 9.86 26.49 -2.12
C ARG A 250 10.46 27.38 -1.04
N GLN A 251 11.77 27.33 -0.83
CA GLN A 251 12.46 28.22 0.11
C GLN A 251 12.30 29.70 -0.28
N SER A 252 12.17 30.00 -1.58
CA SER A 252 11.97 31.37 -2.09
C SER A 252 10.55 31.95 -1.89
N LYS A 253 9.54 31.10 -1.70
CA LYS A 253 8.13 31.53 -1.58
C LYS A 253 7.72 31.83 -0.14
N GLY A 254 8.50 31.41 0.86
CA GLY A 254 8.31 31.74 2.28
C GLY A 254 9.19 32.88 2.79
N GLY A 255 10.10 33.41 1.95
CA GLY A 255 11.11 34.41 2.32
C GLY A 255 10.79 35.81 1.81
N ALA A 256 9.63 36.37 2.14
CA ALA A 256 9.34 37.79 1.92
C ALA A 256 8.89 38.46 3.23
N SER A 257 9.79 38.55 4.21
CA SER A 257 9.70 39.51 5.30
C SER A 257 11.08 39.73 5.91
N THR A 258 11.97 40.37 5.16
CA THR A 258 13.06 41.13 5.76
C THR A 258 12.80 42.60 5.46
N ALA A 259 12.26 43.28 6.48
CA ALA A 259 12.09 44.72 6.49
C ALA A 259 13.45 45.37 6.23
N THR A 260 13.51 46.17 5.16
CA THR A 260 14.59 47.10 4.88
C THR A 260 14.64 48.14 5.99
N THR A 261 15.62 48.04 6.88
CA THR A 261 16.09 49.19 7.67
C THR A 261 16.89 50.07 6.71
N SER A 262 16.43 51.29 6.47
CA SER A 262 17.20 52.36 5.81
C SER A 262 17.63 53.40 6.85
N PRO A 263 18.77 54.08 6.60
CA PRO A 263 19.55 54.83 7.60
C PRO A 263 18.88 56.11 8.10
#